data_AF-A0A0M8MKP1-F1
#
_entry.id   AF-A0A0M8MKP1-F1
#
_cell.length_a   1.000
_cell.length_b   1.000
_cell.length_c   1.000
_cell.angle_alpha   90.00
_cell.angle_beta   90.00
_cell.angle_gamma   90.00
#
_symmetry.space_group_name_H-M   'P 1'
#
loop_
_entity.id
_entity.type
_entity.pdbx_description
1 polymer ?
#
loop_
_entity_poly.entity_id
_entity_poly.type
_entity_poly.pdbx_seq_one_letter_code
_entity_poly.pdbx_strand_id
1 'polypeptide(L)'
;MFLRRRIAAFAVAGGVLFLAGCGGAAVPSDGPLGIHPRPDAGMDALIMGVLRTDAGCVRIESPTGAGEDVALTFPSGDAEMDGDALVWRGDTYVDGEEVFFGGGFSAVDGYLPDGCRGLELFVVSPF
;
A
#
# COMPACT_ATOMS: atom_id res chain seq x y z
N MET A 1 6.14 -29.66 61.04
CA MET A 1 5.60 -28.28 60.96
C MET A 1 6.14 -27.70 59.64
N PHE A 2 5.41 -27.42 58.55
CA PHE A 2 4.00 -27.45 58.11
C PHE A 2 3.98 -27.50 56.54
N LEU A 3 2.91 -27.78 55.78
CA LEU A 3 1.68 -28.58 55.96
C LEU A 3 0.95 -28.76 54.58
N ARG A 4 0.68 -30.01 54.16
CA ARG A 4 -0.35 -30.44 53.15
C ARG A 4 -0.46 -29.71 51.78
N ARG A 5 -0.06 -30.45 50.74
CA ARG A 5 -0.89 -30.86 49.57
C ARG A 5 -2.22 -30.10 49.35
N ARG A 6 -2.34 -29.33 48.26
CA ARG A 6 -3.61 -29.07 47.55
C ARG A 6 -3.40 -29.06 46.03
N ILE A 7 -4.07 -29.99 45.35
CA ILE A 7 -4.29 -29.95 43.90
C ILE A 7 -5.68 -29.35 43.71
N ALA A 8 -5.77 -28.32 42.85
CA ALA A 8 -7.01 -27.79 42.31
C ALA A 8 -6.65 -27.03 41.03
N ALA A 9 -7.45 -26.90 39.97
CA ALA A 9 -8.56 -27.65 39.39
C ALA A 9 -9.21 -26.66 38.41
N PHE A 10 -9.27 -27.02 37.13
CA PHE A 10 -10.28 -26.65 36.13
C PHE A 10 -10.68 -25.18 35.82
N ALA A 11 -10.89 -24.98 34.51
CA ALA A 11 -11.73 -23.95 33.87
C ALA A 11 -11.15 -22.51 33.89
N VAL A 12 -11.53 -21.59 32.98
CA VAL A 12 -12.69 -21.54 32.06
C VAL A 12 -12.24 -21.15 30.64
N ALA A 13 -13.03 -21.50 29.62
CA ALA A 13 -12.82 -21.08 28.24
C ALA A 13 -12.90 -19.54 28.07
N GLY A 14 -12.05 -18.99 27.20
CA GLY A 14 -12.03 -17.58 26.82
C GLY A 14 -11.91 -17.44 25.30
N GLY A 15 -12.91 -17.90 24.57
CA GLY A 15 -12.97 -17.76 23.12
C GLY A 15 -13.17 -16.30 22.73
N VAL A 16 -12.09 -15.60 22.39
CA VAL A 16 -12.18 -14.26 21.80
C VAL A 16 -12.51 -14.43 20.31
N LEU A 17 -13.81 -14.40 19.99
CA LEU A 17 -14.25 -14.11 18.63
C LEU A 17 -13.83 -12.67 18.31
N PHE A 18 -12.68 -12.50 17.67
CA PHE A 18 -12.42 -11.28 16.94
C PHE A 18 -13.40 -11.23 15.77
N LEU A 19 -14.33 -10.28 15.86
CA LEU A 19 -15.27 -9.95 14.80
C LEU A 19 -14.46 -9.59 13.55
N ALA A 20 -14.59 -10.40 12.51
CA ALA A 20 -14.12 -10.06 11.17
C ALA A 20 -14.98 -8.91 10.65
N GLY A 21 -14.61 -7.68 11.03
CA GLY A 21 -15.19 -6.48 10.45
C GLY A 21 -14.76 -6.40 9.00
N CYS A 22 -15.71 -6.55 8.08
CA CYS A 22 -15.55 -6.14 6.68
C CYS A 22 -15.52 -4.60 6.60
N GLY A 23 -14.51 -3.99 7.22
CA GLY A 23 -14.16 -2.60 6.99
C GLY A 23 -13.48 -2.51 5.63
N GLY A 24 -14.15 -1.92 4.65
CA GLY A 24 -13.46 -1.44 3.47
C GLY A 24 -12.37 -0.47 3.93
N ALA A 25 -11.14 -0.66 3.45
CA ALA A 25 -10.01 0.17 3.84
C ALA A 25 -10.36 1.64 3.58
N ALA A 26 -10.30 2.46 4.64
CA ALA A 26 -10.53 3.89 4.50
C ALA A 26 -9.44 4.46 3.58
N VAL A 27 -9.84 5.20 2.54
CA VAL A 27 -8.89 5.89 1.66
C VAL A 27 -8.18 6.97 2.49
N PRO A 28 -6.83 6.95 2.58
CA PRO A 28 -6.07 8.01 3.24
C PRO A 28 -6.37 9.39 2.66
N SER A 29 -6.26 10.43 3.46
CA SER A 29 -6.48 11.83 3.05
C SER A 29 -5.20 12.67 3.03
N ASP A 30 -4.07 12.06 3.39
CA ASP A 30 -2.75 12.66 3.57
C ASP A 30 -1.64 11.64 3.29
N GLY A 31 -0.38 12.10 3.30
CA GLY A 31 0.80 11.31 2.99
C GLY A 31 1.25 11.36 1.52
N PRO A 32 2.38 10.71 1.17
CA PRO A 32 2.96 10.74 -0.18
C PRO A 32 2.38 9.69 -1.13
N LEU A 33 1.54 8.78 -0.64
CA LEU A 33 1.04 7.62 -1.37
C LEU A 33 -0.27 7.94 -2.09
N GLY A 34 -0.27 7.89 -3.42
CA GLY A 34 -1.50 7.96 -4.20
C GLY A 34 -2.36 6.71 -4.01
N ILE A 35 -3.65 6.88 -3.73
CA ILE A 35 -4.59 5.77 -3.47
C ILE A 35 -5.85 5.93 -4.32
N HIS A 36 -6.25 4.86 -5.01
CA HIS A 36 -7.52 4.76 -5.73
C HIS A 36 -8.43 3.68 -5.13
N PRO A 37 -9.77 3.74 -5.34
CA PRO A 37 -10.66 2.62 -5.05
C PRO A 37 -10.19 1.35 -5.78
N ARG A 38 -10.34 0.19 -5.14
CA ARG A 38 -10.02 -1.10 -5.81
C ARG A 38 -10.87 -1.25 -7.09
N PRO A 39 -10.25 -1.43 -8.27
CA PRO A 39 -10.99 -1.58 -9.52
C PRO A 39 -11.60 -2.98 -9.65
N ASP A 40 -12.67 -3.11 -10.45
CA ASP A 40 -13.33 -4.39 -10.74
C ASP A 40 -12.59 -5.25 -11.79
N ALA A 41 -11.59 -4.68 -12.46
CA ALA A 41 -10.78 -5.34 -13.47
C ALA A 41 -9.33 -4.81 -13.45
N GLY A 42 -8.38 -5.63 -13.89
CA GLY A 42 -6.99 -5.23 -14.10
C GLY A 42 -6.78 -4.49 -15.43
N MET A 43 -5.61 -3.87 -15.56
CA MET A 43 -5.11 -3.28 -16.80
C MET A 43 -3.83 -4.00 -17.22
N ASP A 44 -3.62 -4.15 -18.53
CA ASP A 44 -2.54 -4.94 -19.12
C ASP A 44 -1.42 -4.05 -19.68
N ALA A 45 -0.85 -3.22 -18.81
CA ALA A 45 0.38 -2.48 -19.07
C ALA A 45 1.39 -2.70 -17.93
N LEU A 46 2.66 -2.47 -18.23
CA LEU A 46 3.77 -2.59 -17.29
C LEU A 46 4.56 -1.29 -17.31
N ILE A 47 4.80 -0.70 -16.14
CA ILE A 47 5.78 0.37 -15.96
C ILE A 47 7.00 -0.17 -15.21
N MET A 48 8.19 0.32 -15.55
CA MET A 48 9.44 -0.02 -14.89
C MET A 48 10.30 1.24 -14.77
N GLY A 49 11.10 1.34 -13.70
CA GLY A 49 12.06 2.43 -13.49
C GLY A 49 12.49 2.50 -12.03
N VAL A 50 13.07 3.64 -11.64
CA VAL A 50 13.55 3.84 -10.26
C VAL A 50 12.41 4.38 -9.40
N LEU A 51 12.08 3.68 -8.32
CA LEU A 51 11.12 4.14 -7.31
C LEU A 51 11.65 5.37 -6.61
N ARG A 52 10.82 6.40 -6.48
CA ARG A 52 11.08 7.57 -5.66
C ARG A 52 9.93 7.80 -4.69
N THR A 53 10.25 8.02 -3.41
CA THR A 53 9.26 8.32 -2.35
C THR A 53 9.40 9.74 -1.79
N ASP A 54 10.30 10.52 -2.39
CA ASP A 54 10.56 11.93 -2.07
C ASP A 54 9.46 12.90 -2.56
N ALA A 55 9.67 14.21 -2.35
CA ALA A 55 8.81 15.32 -2.82
C ALA A 55 7.32 15.26 -2.41
N GLY A 56 6.93 14.35 -1.51
CA GLY A 56 5.53 14.11 -1.17
C GLY A 56 4.77 13.34 -2.25
N CYS A 57 5.45 12.52 -3.05
CA CYS A 57 4.85 11.68 -4.07
C CYS A 57 5.60 10.35 -4.25
N VAL A 58 4.88 9.23 -4.17
CA VAL A 58 5.38 7.94 -4.67
C VAL A 58 5.29 7.93 -6.20
N ARG A 59 6.45 7.94 -6.86
CA ARG A 59 6.58 8.06 -8.33
C ARG A 59 7.66 7.11 -8.87
N ILE A 60 7.64 6.88 -10.18
CA ILE A 60 8.78 6.31 -10.92
C ILE A 60 9.51 7.42 -11.67
N GLU A 61 10.82 7.48 -11.48
CA GLU A 61 11.73 8.33 -12.24
C GLU A 61 11.89 7.79 -13.66
N SER A 62 11.73 8.64 -14.68
CA SER A 62 11.71 8.21 -16.08
C SER A 62 13.07 7.60 -16.52
N PRO A 63 13.15 6.29 -16.84
CA PRO A 63 14.44 5.61 -17.02
C PRO A 63 15.22 6.05 -18.27
N THR A 64 14.60 6.85 -19.15
CA THR A 64 15.26 7.41 -20.35
C THR A 64 15.70 8.86 -20.18
N GLY A 65 15.28 9.54 -19.10
CA GLY A 65 15.46 11.00 -18.93
C GLY A 65 14.80 11.86 -20.01
N ALA A 66 13.98 11.26 -20.87
CA ALA A 66 13.31 11.90 -22.01
C ALA A 66 11.78 11.95 -21.88
N GLY A 67 11.24 11.40 -20.78
CA GLY A 67 9.85 11.56 -20.35
C GLY A 67 9.78 12.23 -18.98
N GLU A 68 8.58 12.65 -18.61
CA GLU A 68 8.27 13.14 -17.26
C GLU A 68 8.21 11.97 -16.27
N ASP A 69 8.34 12.26 -14.97
CA ASP A 69 8.13 11.25 -13.93
C ASP A 69 6.66 10.84 -13.86
N VAL A 70 6.42 9.59 -13.47
CA VAL A 70 5.08 9.02 -13.44
C VAL A 70 4.66 8.78 -12.00
N ALA A 71 3.59 9.44 -11.56
CA ALA A 71 3.05 9.23 -10.23
C ALA A 71 2.34 7.86 -10.16
N LEU A 72 2.61 7.13 -9.08
CA LEU A 72 1.96 5.85 -8.82
C LEU A 72 0.73 6.05 -7.94
N THR A 73 -0.37 5.42 -8.31
CA THR A 73 -1.55 5.28 -7.47
C THR A 73 -1.83 3.80 -7.23
N PHE A 74 -2.15 3.44 -5.99
CA PHE A 74 -2.33 2.04 -5.57
C PHE A 74 -3.75 1.78 -5.06
N PRO A 75 -4.26 0.55 -5.17
CA PRO A 75 -5.59 0.19 -4.71
C PRO A 75 -5.67 0.24 -3.18
N SER A 76 -6.75 0.86 -2.68
CA SER A 76 -7.03 1.03 -1.26
C SER A 76 -6.90 -0.27 -0.46
N GLY A 77 -5.97 -0.29 0.50
CA GLY A 77 -5.76 -1.41 1.42
C GLY A 77 -4.71 -2.45 1.00
N ASP A 78 -4.10 -2.32 -0.18
CA ASP A 78 -2.99 -3.19 -0.63
C ASP A 78 -1.61 -2.50 -0.57
N ALA A 79 -1.57 -1.18 -0.39
CA ALA A 79 -0.34 -0.38 -0.24
C ALA A 79 -0.39 0.51 1.03
N GLU A 80 0.77 0.69 1.67
CA GLU A 80 1.00 1.64 2.76
C GLU A 80 2.44 2.16 2.75
N MET A 81 2.74 3.18 3.56
CA MET A 81 4.11 3.69 3.78
C MET A 81 4.59 3.24 5.16
N ASP A 82 5.78 2.63 5.23
CA ASP A 82 6.50 2.39 6.49
C ASP A 82 7.75 3.29 6.53
N GLY A 83 7.62 4.43 7.19
CA GLY A 83 8.59 5.52 7.08
C GLY A 83 8.70 6.03 5.64
N ASP A 84 9.91 5.96 5.09
CA ASP A 84 10.21 6.36 3.70
C ASP A 84 10.04 5.20 2.68
N ALA A 85 9.74 3.98 3.14
CA ALA A 85 9.57 2.80 2.30
C ALA A 85 8.11 2.58 1.89
N LEU A 86 7.91 2.15 0.65
CA LEU A 86 6.62 1.68 0.14
C LEU A 86 6.44 0.21 0.52
N VAL A 87 5.35 -0.13 1.21
CA VAL A 87 4.91 -1.52 1.37
C VAL A 87 3.77 -1.78 0.39
N TRP A 88 3.95 -2.75 -0.50
CA TRP A 88 2.95 -3.14 -1.51
C TRP A 88 2.74 -4.65 -1.48
N ARG A 89 1.51 -5.08 -1.16
CA ARG A 89 1.10 -6.50 -0.97
C ARG A 89 2.00 -7.31 -0.02
N GLY A 90 2.68 -6.64 0.91
CA GLY A 90 3.59 -7.24 1.89
C GLY A 90 5.07 -7.24 1.50
N ASP A 91 5.40 -6.89 0.25
CA ASP A 91 6.77 -6.63 -0.18
C ASP A 91 7.15 -5.17 0.15
N THR A 92 8.41 -4.93 0.52
CA THR A 92 8.93 -3.61 0.91
C THR A 92 9.90 -3.10 -0.14
N TYR A 93 9.67 -1.88 -0.62
CA TYR A 93 10.46 -1.21 -1.66
C TYR A 93 10.99 0.13 -1.13
N VAL A 94 12.24 0.46 -1.45
CA VAL A 94 12.91 1.67 -0.93
C VAL A 94 13.20 2.72 -2.03
N ASP A 95 13.39 3.98 -1.63
CA ASP A 95 13.80 5.05 -2.55
C ASP A 95 15.12 4.68 -3.25
N GLY A 96 15.15 4.84 -4.57
CA GLY A 96 16.30 4.48 -5.42
C GLY A 96 16.31 3.02 -5.92
N GLU A 97 15.33 2.20 -5.55
CA GLU A 97 15.21 0.81 -6.04
C GLU A 97 14.65 0.73 -7.47
N GLU A 98 15.15 -0.20 -8.29
CA GLU A 98 14.54 -0.50 -9.60
C GLU A 98 13.31 -1.40 -9.42
N VAL A 99 12.14 -0.89 -9.78
CA VAL A 99 10.84 -1.54 -9.57
C VAL A 99 10.07 -1.69 -10.87
N PHE A 100 9.09 -2.59 -10.86
CA PHE A 100 8.11 -2.74 -11.92
C PHE A 100 6.70 -2.97 -11.36
N PHE A 101 5.70 -2.33 -11.97
CA PHE A 101 4.30 -2.47 -11.56
C PHE A 101 3.41 -2.75 -12.78
N GLY A 102 2.55 -3.77 -12.66
CA GLY A 102 1.44 -3.99 -13.58
C GLY A 102 0.31 -3.00 -13.31
N GLY A 103 -0.40 -2.57 -14.34
CA GLY A 103 -1.39 -1.50 -14.22
C GLY A 103 -1.71 -0.84 -15.55
N GLY A 104 -1.98 0.47 -15.54
CA GLY A 104 -2.26 1.24 -16.75
C GLY A 104 -2.27 2.74 -16.53
N PHE A 105 -2.04 3.48 -17.61
CA PHE A 105 -2.13 4.94 -17.62
C PHE A 105 -3.60 5.37 -17.70
N SER A 106 -4.12 5.97 -16.62
CA SER A 106 -5.50 6.47 -16.56
C SER A 106 -5.64 7.51 -15.45
N ALA A 107 -6.57 8.45 -15.63
CA ALA A 107 -7.16 9.14 -14.49
C ALA A 107 -8.06 8.17 -13.71
N VAL A 108 -8.04 8.28 -12.38
CA VAL A 108 -8.93 7.55 -11.46
C VAL A 108 -9.35 8.46 -10.32
N ASP A 109 -10.53 8.21 -9.77
CA ASP A 109 -10.96 8.83 -8.51
C ASP A 109 -10.09 8.31 -7.35
N GLY A 110 -9.97 9.09 -6.27
CA GLY A 110 -9.22 8.70 -5.09
C GLY A 110 -8.52 9.87 -4.39
N TYR A 111 -7.46 9.54 -3.66
CA TYR A 111 -6.53 10.49 -3.08
C TYR A 111 -5.27 10.59 -3.94
N LEU A 112 -4.96 11.81 -4.41
CA LEU A 112 -3.71 12.13 -5.08
C LEU A 112 -2.96 13.21 -4.27
N PRO A 113 -1.76 12.92 -3.75
CA PRO A 113 -0.93 13.88 -3.05
C PRO A 113 -0.64 15.14 -3.87
N ASP A 114 -0.51 16.29 -3.20
CA ASP A 114 -0.16 17.56 -3.84
C ASP A 114 1.15 17.49 -4.63
N GLY A 115 2.14 16.72 -4.15
CA GLY A 115 3.42 16.49 -4.81
C GLY A 115 3.34 15.66 -6.11
N CYS A 116 2.26 14.90 -6.31
CA CYS A 116 2.01 14.13 -7.52
C CYS A 116 1.24 14.92 -8.60
N ARG A 117 0.77 16.15 -8.30
CA ARG A 117 -0.06 16.90 -9.25
C ARG A 117 0.72 17.38 -10.46
N GLY A 118 0.17 17.10 -11.64
CA GLY A 118 0.77 17.47 -12.93
C GLY A 118 1.65 16.39 -13.54
N LEU A 119 1.96 15.32 -12.81
CA LEU A 119 2.58 14.11 -13.35
C LEU A 119 1.54 13.26 -14.09
N GLU A 120 1.99 12.44 -15.04
CA GLU A 120 1.17 11.37 -15.60
C GLU A 120 0.88 10.32 -14.52
N LEU A 121 -0.33 9.75 -14.50
CA LEU A 121 -0.76 8.79 -13.49
C LEU A 121 -0.68 7.36 -14.05
N PHE A 122 0.07 6.51 -13.36
CA PHE A 122 -0.02 5.05 -13.52
C PHE A 122 -0.78 4.45 -12.35
N VAL A 123 -1.83 3.70 -12.69
CA VAL A 123 -2.76 3.08 -11.76
C VAL A 123 -2.37 1.62 -11.61
N VAL A 124 -1.87 1.25 -10.43
CA VAL A 124 -1.32 -0.08 -10.18
C VAL A 124 -2.45 -1.10 -10.05
N SER A 125 -2.35 -2.20 -10.81
CA SER A 125 -3.32 -3.30 -10.75
C SER A 125 -3.10 -4.14 -9.49
N PRO A 126 -4.15 -4.47 -8.72
CA PRO A 126 -4.06 -5.51 -7.68
C PRO A 126 -4.05 -6.93 -8.25
N PHE A 127 -4.48 -7.09 -9.51
CA PHE A 127 -4.61 -8.36 -10.25
C PHE A 127 -3.40 -8.62 -11.16
#